data_AF-A0A2V8FR19-F1
#
_entry.id   AF-A0A2V8FR19-F1
#
_cell.length_a   1.000
_cell.length_b   1.000
_cell.length_c   1.000
_cell.angle_alpha   90.00
_cell.angle_beta   90.00
_cell.angle_gamma   90.00
#
_symmetry.space_group_name_H-M   'P 1'
#
loop_
_entity.id
_entity.type
_entity.pdbx_description
1 polymer ?
#
loop_
_entity_poly.entity_id
_entity_poly.type
_entity_poly.pdbx_seq_one_letter_code
_entity_poly.pdbx_strand_id
1 'polypeptide(L)'
;MTALHAFREGARRVARAPAIVAGTFALTLLVALPLAIALRGMLEAHLGASLAADAAARGANYEWWQEFMAQAAGLGTTFVPSIIGFGAVLQNLSNLVDNVPMATTIAGVTGAWLVLWAFLSGGIIDRFAR
;
A
#
# COMPACT_ATOMS: atom_id res chain seq x y z
N MET A 1 17.51 -18.04 26.62
CA MET A 1 16.28 -17.58 25.93
C MET A 1 16.28 -18.12 24.52
N THR A 2 15.19 -18.75 24.06
CA THR A 2 15.08 -19.19 22.66
C THR A 2 14.41 -18.10 21.81
N ALA A 3 14.69 -18.06 20.51
CA ALA A 3 14.08 -17.10 19.59
C ALA A 3 12.53 -17.15 19.63
N LEU A 4 11.97 -18.36 19.76
CA LEU A 4 10.53 -18.57 19.87
C LEU A 4 9.94 -17.94 21.15
N HIS A 5 10.68 -17.97 22.26
CA HIS A 5 10.24 -17.33 23.50
C HIS A 5 10.18 -15.81 23.35
N ALA A 6 11.23 -15.19 22.80
CA ALA A 6 11.28 -13.75 22.55
C ALA A 6 10.15 -13.30 21.60
N PHE A 7 9.89 -14.06 20.54
CA PHE A 7 8.79 -13.79 19.61
C PHE A 7 7.41 -13.86 20.30
N ARG A 8 7.14 -14.93 21.04
CA ARG A 8 5.86 -15.10 21.76
C ARG A 8 5.65 -14.04 22.83
N GLU A 9 6.72 -13.56 23.44
CA GLU A 9 6.65 -12.47 24.41
C GLU A 9 6.31 -11.15 23.71
N GLY A 10 7.02 -10.79 22.64
CA GLY A 10 6.71 -9.61 21.83
C GLY A 10 5.26 -9.61 21.32
N ALA A 11 4.80 -10.73 20.76
CA ALA A 11 3.42 -10.88 20.28
C ALA A 11 2.38 -10.64 21.40
N ARG A 12 2.64 -11.14 22.63
CA ARG A 12 1.76 -10.90 23.78
C ARG A 12 1.75 -9.44 24.21
N ARG A 13 2.87 -8.74 24.15
CA ARG A 13 2.94 -7.31 24.49
C ARG A 13 2.16 -6.45 23.50
N VAL A 14 2.26 -6.75 22.20
CA VAL A 14 1.45 -6.11 21.15
C VAL A 14 -0.04 -6.38 21.37
N ALA A 15 -0.42 -7.63 21.63
CA ALA A 15 -1.82 -8.01 21.87
C ALA A 15 -2.44 -7.33 23.11
N ARG A 16 -1.62 -6.95 24.10
CA ARG A 16 -2.04 -6.21 25.31
C ARG A 16 -2.16 -4.70 25.11
N ALA A 17 -1.77 -4.18 23.94
CA ALA A 17 -1.80 -2.77 23.61
C ALA A 17 -2.74 -2.48 22.43
N PRO A 18 -4.05 -2.78 22.55
CA PRO A 18 -5.00 -2.68 21.44
C PRO A 18 -5.12 -1.26 20.89
N ALA A 19 -4.96 -0.23 21.74
CA ALA A 19 -4.99 1.16 21.32
C ALA A 19 -3.85 1.51 20.35
N ILE A 20 -2.65 0.94 20.55
CA ILE A 20 -1.53 1.14 19.62
C ILE A 20 -1.84 0.45 18.30
N VAL A 21 -2.31 -0.79 18.34
CA VAL A 21 -2.65 -1.54 17.12
C VAL A 21 -3.73 -0.81 16.32
N ALA A 22 -4.82 -0.40 16.97
CA ALA A 22 -5.90 0.35 16.35
C ALA A 22 -5.42 1.72 15.83
N GLY A 23 -4.58 2.42 16.59
CA GLY A 23 -4.00 3.71 16.18
C GLY A 23 -3.09 3.58 14.96
N THR A 24 -2.18 2.60 14.95
CA THR A 24 -1.30 2.30 13.81
C THR A 24 -2.10 1.89 12.57
N PHE A 25 -3.14 1.06 12.76
CA PHE A 25 -4.06 0.70 11.67
C PHE A 25 -4.79 1.94 11.12
N ALA A 26 -5.42 2.72 11.98
CA ALA A 26 -6.15 3.92 11.59
C ALA A 26 -5.24 4.92 10.87
N LEU A 27 -4.02 5.09 11.37
CA LEU A 27 -3.03 5.97 10.76
C LEU A 27 -2.61 5.49 9.37
N THR A 28 -2.32 4.21 9.23
CA THR A 28 -1.97 3.60 7.94
C THR A 28 -3.14 3.72 6.96
N LEU A 29 -4.37 3.50 7.44
CA LEU A 29 -5.58 3.68 6.67
C LEU A 29 -5.76 5.14 6.24
N LEU A 30 -5.57 6.11 7.13
CA LEU A 30 -5.68 7.54 6.82
C LEU A 30 -4.64 8.00 5.79
N VAL A 31 -3.44 7.40 5.79
CA VAL A 31 -2.42 7.67 4.77
C VAL A 31 -2.79 7.04 3.42
N ALA A 32 -3.30 5.82 3.42
CA ALA A 32 -3.64 5.08 2.20
C ALA A 32 -4.97 5.52 1.56
N LEU A 33 -5.96 5.92 2.37
CA LEU A 33 -7.33 6.18 1.94
C LEU A 33 -7.43 7.29 0.88
N PRO A 34 -6.75 8.44 0.98
CA PRO A 34 -6.79 9.47 -0.05
C PRO A 34 -6.28 8.96 -1.40
N LEU A 35 -5.22 8.14 -1.40
CA LEU A 35 -4.71 7.53 -2.63
C LEU A 35 -5.71 6.54 -3.22
N ALA A 36 -6.35 5.72 -2.38
CA ALA A 36 -7.36 4.78 -2.83
C ALA A 36 -8.59 5.50 -3.44
N ILE A 37 -9.03 6.61 -2.85
CA ILE A 37 -10.13 7.43 -3.38
C ILE A 37 -9.74 8.08 -4.71
N ALA A 38 -8.53 8.67 -4.78
CA ALA A 38 -8.04 9.28 -6.01
C ALA A 38 -7.93 8.25 -7.14
N LEU A 39 -7.35 7.09 -6.87
CA LEU A 39 -7.25 6.00 -7.83
C LEU A 39 -8.64 5.50 -8.26
N ARG A 40 -9.58 5.31 -7.31
CA ARG A 40 -10.97 4.96 -7.62
C ARG A 40 -11.59 5.96 -8.59
N GLY A 41 -11.39 7.27 -8.39
CA GLY A 41 -11.91 8.30 -9.30
C GLY A 41 -11.34 8.21 -10.71
N MET A 42 -10.04 7.93 -10.84
CA MET A 42 -9.40 7.71 -12.15
C MET A 42 -9.95 6.47 -12.86
N LEU A 43 -10.16 5.38 -12.11
CA LEU A 43 -10.75 4.15 -12.63
C LEU A 43 -12.21 4.36 -13.05
N GLU A 44 -13.00 5.06 -12.24
CA GLU A 44 -14.40 5.39 -12.52
C GLU A 44 -14.54 6.24 -13.79
N ALA A 45 -13.67 7.23 -13.98
CA ALA A 45 -13.68 8.07 -15.19
C ALA A 45 -13.43 7.25 -16.47
N HIS A 46 -12.59 6.22 -16.42
CA HIS A 46 -12.30 5.35 -17.57
C HIS A 46 -13.28 4.18 -17.74
N LEU A 47 -13.80 3.62 -16.63
CA LEU A 47 -14.74 2.49 -16.67
C LEU A 47 -16.19 2.94 -16.92
N GLY A 48 -16.60 4.08 -16.36
CA GLY A 48 -17.98 4.56 -16.41
C GLY A 48 -18.46 4.93 -17.81
N ALA A 49 -17.54 5.21 -18.74
CA ALA A 49 -17.84 5.49 -20.14
C ALA A 49 -17.78 4.23 -21.05
N SER A 50 -17.44 3.05 -20.52
CA SER A 50 -17.15 1.84 -21.30
C SER A 50 -18.12 0.68 -21.01
N LEU A 51 -18.49 -0.09 -22.04
CA LEU A 51 -19.19 -1.39 -21.93
C LEU A 51 -18.35 -2.44 -21.15
N ALA A 52 -17.10 -2.11 -20.78
CA ALA A 52 -16.19 -2.94 -20.03
C ALA A 52 -16.51 -3.06 -18.52
N ALA A 53 -17.38 -2.24 -17.94
CA ALA A 53 -17.71 -2.32 -16.51
C ALA A 53 -18.25 -3.71 -16.11
N ASP A 54 -19.10 -4.26 -16.96
CA ASP A 54 -19.75 -5.55 -16.77
C ASP A 54 -18.78 -6.72 -17.05
N ALA A 55 -17.81 -6.52 -17.95
CA ALA A 55 -16.73 -7.47 -18.22
C ALA A 55 -15.67 -7.49 -17.11
N ALA A 56 -15.32 -6.31 -16.57
CA ALA A 56 -14.41 -6.15 -15.44
C ALA A 56 -14.95 -6.78 -14.15
N ALA A 57 -16.28 -6.75 -13.95
CA ALA A 57 -16.95 -7.44 -12.85
C ALA A 57 -16.92 -8.98 -12.98
N ARG A 58 -16.84 -9.50 -14.21
CA ARG A 58 -16.77 -10.94 -14.50
C ARG A 58 -15.33 -11.49 -14.55
N GLY A 59 -14.32 -10.62 -14.60
CA GLY A 59 -12.90 -10.97 -14.62
C GLY A 59 -12.03 -9.78 -15.04
N ALA A 60 -10.71 -9.90 -14.95
CA ALA A 60 -9.81 -8.83 -15.39
C ALA A 60 -9.89 -8.66 -16.92
N ASN A 61 -10.32 -7.48 -17.39
CA ASN A 61 -10.29 -7.14 -18.82
C ASN A 61 -8.92 -6.52 -19.17
N TYR A 62 -8.04 -7.33 -19.75
CA TYR A 62 -6.67 -6.93 -20.07
C TYR A 62 -6.61 -5.87 -21.19
N GLU A 63 -7.55 -5.90 -22.14
CA GLU A 63 -7.62 -4.93 -23.23
C GLU A 63 -7.95 -3.53 -22.67
N TRP A 64 -8.99 -3.43 -21.85
CA TRP A 64 -9.30 -2.20 -21.12
C TRP A 64 -8.13 -1.74 -20.24
N TRP A 65 -7.43 -2.67 -19.57
CA TRP A 65 -6.29 -2.30 -18.73
C TRP A 65 -5.16 -1.67 -19.54
N GLN A 66 -4.88 -2.20 -20.73
CA GLN A 66 -3.88 -1.62 -21.64
C GLN A 66 -4.31 -0.22 -22.09
N GLU A 67 -5.59 -0.01 -22.42
CA GLU A 67 -6.13 1.31 -22.76
C GLU A 67 -6.00 2.30 -21.59
N PHE A 68 -6.34 1.88 -20.38
CA PHE A 68 -6.16 2.68 -19.17
C PHE A 68 -4.70 3.05 -18.98
N MET A 69 -3.79 2.08 -19.07
CA MET A 69 -2.35 2.32 -18.88
C MET A 69 -1.74 3.21 -19.95
N ALA A 70 -2.25 3.17 -21.19
CA ALA A 70 -1.82 4.06 -22.27
C ALA A 70 -2.16 5.53 -22.01
N GLN A 71 -3.17 5.80 -21.17
CA GLN A 71 -3.64 7.15 -20.85
C GLN A 71 -3.33 7.55 -19.39
N ALA A 72 -2.89 6.60 -18.56
CA ALA A 72 -2.62 6.82 -17.16
C ALA A 72 -1.42 7.76 -16.95
N ALA A 73 -1.59 8.72 -16.04
CA ALA A 73 -0.53 9.60 -15.57
C ALA A 73 -0.51 9.65 -14.05
N GLY A 74 0.63 10.06 -13.48
CA GLY A 74 0.77 10.28 -12.04
C GLY A 74 0.48 9.02 -11.21
N LEU A 75 -0.56 9.06 -10.38
CA LEU A 75 -0.94 7.93 -9.51
C LEU A 75 -1.42 6.70 -10.32
N GLY A 76 -2.07 6.92 -11.46
CA GLY A 76 -2.65 5.84 -12.28
C GLY A 76 -1.63 4.86 -12.84
N THR A 77 -0.39 5.32 -13.08
CA THR A 77 0.69 4.46 -13.59
C THR A 77 1.12 3.38 -12.60
N THR A 78 0.69 3.50 -11.34
CA THR A 78 0.99 2.53 -10.27
C THR A 78 -0.03 1.40 -10.20
N PHE A 79 -1.14 1.52 -10.93
CA PHE A 79 -2.13 0.46 -11.10
C PHE A 79 -1.65 -0.54 -12.16
N VAL A 80 -0.65 -1.34 -11.78
CA VAL A 80 -0.06 -2.35 -12.64
C VAL A 80 -0.62 -3.74 -12.33
N PRO A 81 -0.74 -4.62 -13.35
CA PRO A 81 -1.14 -6.00 -13.13
C PRO A 81 0.03 -6.74 -12.46
N SER A 82 0.05 -6.72 -11.14
CA SER A 82 0.99 -7.51 -10.34
C SER A 82 0.35 -8.86 -10.00
N ILE A 83 1.09 -9.96 -10.21
CA ILE A 83 0.68 -11.27 -9.68
C ILE A 83 0.60 -11.14 -8.16
N ILE A 84 -0.62 -11.23 -7.63
CA ILE A 84 -0.94 -11.09 -6.20
C ILE A 84 0.02 -11.98 -5.38
N GLY A 85 0.65 -11.41 -4.35
CA GLY A 85 1.57 -12.11 -3.46
C GLY A 85 3.03 -11.66 -3.61
N PHE A 86 3.95 -12.61 -3.72
CA PHE A 86 5.40 -12.34 -3.75
C PHE A 86 5.86 -11.55 -4.99
N GLY A 87 5.08 -11.58 -6.09
CA GLY A 87 5.39 -10.85 -7.31
C GLY A 87 5.48 -9.34 -7.11
N ALA A 88 4.61 -8.77 -6.27
CA ALA A 88 4.66 -7.36 -5.92
C ALA A 88 5.96 -7.00 -5.17
N VAL A 89 6.42 -7.86 -4.26
CA VAL A 89 7.66 -7.64 -3.50
C VAL A 89 8.87 -7.68 -4.44
N LEU A 90 8.95 -8.69 -5.30
CA LEU A 90 10.05 -8.83 -6.26
C LEU A 90 10.08 -7.67 -7.27
N GLN A 91 8.91 -7.19 -7.72
CA GLN A 91 8.82 -6.04 -8.61
C GLN A 91 9.38 -4.78 -7.96
N ASN A 92 9.09 -4.53 -6.68
CA ASN A 92 9.65 -3.39 -5.96
C ASN A 92 11.17 -3.50 -5.82
N LEU A 93 11.70 -4.70 -5.57
CA LEU A 93 13.14 -4.93 -5.51
C LEU A 93 13.81 -4.74 -6.88
N SER A 94 13.21 -5.24 -7.96
CA SER A 94 13.69 -5.00 -9.33
C SER A 94 13.71 -3.51 -9.63
N ASN A 95 12.59 -2.81 -9.40
CA ASN A 95 12.49 -1.37 -9.64
C ASN A 95 13.56 -0.57 -8.86
N LEU A 96 13.89 -1.00 -7.64
CA LEU A 96 14.95 -0.38 -6.85
C LEU A 96 16.34 -0.62 -7.45
N VAL A 97 16.64 -1.86 -7.84
CA VAL A 97 17.93 -2.23 -8.46
C VAL A 97 18.10 -1.56 -9.83
N ASP A 98 17.02 -1.52 -10.60
CA ASP A 98 16.96 -0.93 -11.95
C ASP A 98 16.84 0.61 -11.90
N ASN A 99 16.79 1.21 -10.70
CA ASN A 99 16.62 2.65 -10.49
C ASN A 99 15.43 3.24 -11.25
N VAL A 100 14.32 2.49 -11.30
CA VAL A 100 13.06 2.95 -11.90
C VAL A 100 12.48 4.06 -11.03
N PRO A 101 12.21 5.25 -11.59
CA PRO A 101 11.70 6.35 -10.80
C PRO A 101 10.32 6.03 -10.23
N MET A 102 10.16 6.22 -8.93
CA MET A 102 8.87 6.09 -8.27
C MET A 102 7.96 7.26 -8.66
N ALA A 103 6.67 6.99 -8.86
CA ALA A 103 5.69 8.03 -9.12
C ALA A 103 5.74 9.10 -8.02
N THR A 104 5.83 10.38 -8.38
CA THR A 104 6.08 11.50 -7.45
C THR A 104 5.06 11.54 -6.31
N THR A 105 3.78 11.26 -6.59
CA THR A 105 2.72 11.17 -5.58
C THR A 105 3.00 10.07 -4.56
N ILE A 106 3.44 8.88 -4.99
CA ILE A 106 3.83 7.79 -4.09
C ILE A 106 5.09 8.17 -3.32
N ALA A 107 6.08 8.79 -3.95
CA ALA A 107 7.29 9.28 -3.28
C ALA A 107 6.97 10.26 -2.14
N GLY A 108 6.09 11.22 -2.38
CA GLY A 108 5.63 12.16 -1.36
C GLY A 108 4.93 11.48 -0.19
N VAL A 109 3.99 10.58 -0.48
CA VAL A 109 3.25 9.85 0.58
C VAL A 109 4.15 8.91 1.37
N THR A 110 5.05 8.18 0.70
CA THR A 110 6.06 7.33 1.35
C THR A 110 6.97 8.16 2.25
N GLY A 111 7.43 9.33 1.79
CA GLY A 111 8.22 10.25 2.59
C GLY A 111 7.48 10.72 3.85
N ALA A 112 6.22 11.15 3.71
CA ALA A 112 5.39 11.55 4.85
C ALA A 112 5.16 10.38 5.84
N TRP A 113 4.90 9.19 5.31
CA TRP A 113 4.75 7.97 6.11
C TRP A 113 6.04 7.66 6.89
N LEU A 114 7.22 7.76 6.26
CA LEU A 114 8.50 7.53 6.91
C LEU A 114 8.77 8.53 8.05
N VAL A 115 8.48 9.83 7.84
CA VAL A 115 8.63 10.85 8.89
C VAL A 115 7.73 10.55 10.08
N LEU A 116 6.48 10.20 9.81
CA LEU A 116 5.50 9.85 10.81
C LEU A 116 5.91 8.58 11.60
N TRP A 117 6.45 7.57 10.92
CA TRP A 117 6.97 6.37 11.57
C TRP A 117 8.26 6.60 12.35
N ALA A 118 9.17 7.44 11.85
CA ALA A 118 10.36 7.84 12.57
C ALA A 118 9.98 8.48 13.91
N PHE A 119 8.96 9.34 13.92
CA PHE A 119 8.45 9.97 15.14
C PHE A 119 7.74 8.98 16.09
N LEU A 120 6.83 8.13 15.57
CA LEU A 120 6.01 7.25 16.41
C LEU A 120 6.73 6.01 16.93
N SER A 121 7.74 5.53 16.20
CA SER A 121 8.44 4.27 16.53
C SER A 121 9.03 4.28 17.94
N GLY A 122 9.65 5.39 18.36
CA GLY A 122 10.23 5.51 19.70
C GLY A 122 9.21 5.32 20.81
N GLY A 123 8.06 6.02 20.73
CA GLY A 123 6.99 5.90 21.73
C GLY A 123 6.31 4.53 21.74
N ILE A 124 6.12 3.93 20.55
CA ILE A 124 5.56 2.58 20.42
C ILE A 124 6.49 1.54 21.04
N ILE A 125 7.79 1.63 20.75
CA ILE A 125 8.82 0.72 21.29
C ILE A 125 8.90 0.85 22.81
N ASP A 126 8.94 2.07 23.36
CA ASP A 126 8.94 2.28 24.82
C ASP A 126 7.70 1.65 25.47
N ARG A 127 6.53 1.80 24.84
CA ARG A 127 5.30 1.20 25.37
C ARG A 127 5.29 -0.32 25.32
N PHE A 128 5.92 -0.94 24.32
CA PHE A 128 6.09 -2.40 24.27
C PHE A 128 7.24 -2.91 25.16
N ALA A 129 8.19 -2.06 25.54
CA ALA A 129 9.27 -2.44 26.44
C ALA A 129 8.79 -2.56 27.91
N ARG A 130 7.77 -1.80 28.29
CA ARG A 130 7.08 -1.83 29.59
C ARG A 130 6.10 -3.00 29.71
#